data_AF-A0A261CK71-F1
#
_entry.id   AF-A0A261CK71-F1
#
_cell.length_a   1.000
_cell.length_b   1.000
_cell.length_c   1.000
_cell.angle_alpha   90.00
_cell.angle_beta   90.00
_cell.angle_gamma   90.00
#
_symmetry.space_group_name_H-M   'P 1'
#
loop_
_entity.id
_entity.type
_entity.pdbx_description
1 polymer ?
#
loop_
_entity_poly.entity_id
_entity_poly.type
_entity_poly.pdbx_seq_one_letter_code
_entity_poly.pdbx_strand_id
1 'polypeptide(L)'
;MFKLLLISTCLIAVAFSAPRRPTGDEYRAELVAAGLSTSAVDGIMKISEEAYISFSKYGKSPNFQDTIEAVTKLIFNLEDFIKTQSKEDQTKYAAYCEKKREEYKN
;
A
#
# COMPACT_ATOMS: atom_id res chain seq x y z
N MET A 1 -21.94 46.53 -23.57
CA MET A 1 -22.41 45.17 -23.91
C MET A 1 -21.57 44.17 -23.12
N PHE A 2 -22.19 43.55 -22.12
CA PHE A 2 -21.60 42.55 -21.22
C PHE A 2 -21.12 41.34 -22.01
N LYS A 3 -19.81 41.09 -22.04
CA LYS A 3 -19.24 39.77 -22.32
C LYS A 3 -18.48 39.30 -21.08
N LEU A 4 -19.28 39.07 -20.03
CA LEU A 4 -18.92 38.30 -18.86
C LEU A 4 -19.02 36.81 -19.26
N LEU A 5 -18.03 36.29 -20.00
CA LEU A 5 -17.91 34.86 -20.22
C LEU A 5 -17.14 34.26 -19.05
N LEU A 6 -17.89 34.04 -17.98
CA LEU A 6 -17.89 32.84 -17.16
C LEU A 6 -16.54 32.16 -16.98
N ILE A 7 -15.86 32.62 -15.93
CA ILE A 7 -15.12 31.78 -14.99
C ILE A 7 -15.99 30.57 -14.65
N SER A 8 -15.83 29.45 -15.36
CA SER A 8 -16.62 28.23 -15.15
C SER A 8 -15.87 26.99 -15.64
N THR A 9 -14.77 26.68 -14.97
CA THR A 9 -14.23 25.30 -14.85
C THR A 9 -13.45 25.17 -13.54
N CYS A 10 -14.07 25.58 -12.44
CA CYS A 10 -13.81 24.97 -11.14
C CYS A 10 -15.03 24.10 -10.85
N LEU A 11 -14.80 22.87 -10.38
CA LEU A 11 -15.78 21.82 -10.02
C LEU A 11 -16.06 20.82 -11.15
N ILE A 12 -15.27 19.75 -11.13
CA ILE A 12 -15.53 18.31 -11.38
C ILE A 12 -14.12 17.77 -11.69
N ALA A 13 -13.34 17.23 -10.75
CA ALA A 13 -13.65 16.09 -9.92
C ALA A 13 -12.82 16.11 -8.63
N VAL A 14 -13.46 16.47 -7.52
CA VAL A 14 -12.95 16.21 -6.15
C VAL A 14 -13.75 15.07 -5.53
N ALA A 15 -14.15 14.10 -6.36
CA ALA A 15 -15.05 13.03 -5.96
C ALA A 15 -14.34 11.67 -5.90
N PHE A 16 -13.08 11.60 -5.45
CA PHE A 16 -12.41 10.38 -4.96
C PHE A 16 -11.15 10.78 -4.14
N SER A 17 -11.30 11.62 -3.14
CA SER A 17 -10.20 11.98 -2.22
C SER A 17 -10.02 10.94 -1.10
N ALA A 18 -10.11 9.65 -1.43
CA ALA A 18 -9.61 8.57 -0.59
C ALA A 18 -8.45 7.94 -1.36
N PRO A 19 -7.27 7.71 -0.75
CA PRO A 19 -6.17 7.06 -1.43
C PRO A 19 -6.66 5.77 -2.10
N ARG A 20 -6.56 5.71 -3.43
CA ARG A 20 -6.85 4.48 -4.17
C ARG A 20 -5.87 3.43 -3.67
N ARG A 21 -6.37 2.29 -3.18
CA ARG A 21 -5.51 1.17 -2.80
C ARG A 21 -4.74 0.70 -4.03
N PRO A 22 -3.41 0.53 -3.96
CA PRO A 22 -2.64 0.05 -5.10
C PRO A 22 -3.06 -1.37 -5.46
N THR A 23 -3.03 -1.69 -6.74
CA THR A 23 -3.05 -3.08 -7.22
C THR A 23 -1.75 -3.80 -6.84
N GLY A 24 -1.71 -5.12 -6.96
CA GLY A 24 -0.48 -5.89 -6.72
C GLY A 24 0.69 -5.43 -7.61
N ASP A 25 0.42 -5.13 -8.88
CA ASP A 25 1.43 -4.65 -9.83
C ASP A 25 1.95 -3.26 -9.47
N GLU A 26 1.07 -2.36 -9.04
CA GLU A 26 1.48 -1.03 -8.57
C GLU A 26 2.29 -1.12 -7.28
N TYR A 27 1.88 -1.98 -6.35
CA TYR A 27 2.64 -2.19 -5.12
C TYR A 27 4.04 -2.73 -5.42
N ARG A 28 4.17 -3.70 -6.33
CA ARG A 28 5.46 -4.18 -6.83
C ARG A 28 6.28 -3.03 -7.45
N ALA A 29 5.67 -2.23 -8.30
CA ALA A 29 6.33 -1.10 -8.96
C ALA A 29 6.84 -0.06 -7.94
N GLU A 30 6.07 0.21 -6.89
CA GLU A 30 6.49 1.09 -5.80
C GLU A 30 7.71 0.55 -5.03
N LEU A 31 7.75 -0.75 -4.73
CA LEU A 31 8.89 -1.38 -4.06
C LEU A 31 10.15 -1.37 -4.95
N VAL A 32 10.00 -1.61 -6.25
CA VAL A 32 11.10 -1.50 -7.22
C VAL A 32 11.59 -0.05 -7.32
N ALA A 33 10.68 0.93 -7.37
CA ALA A 33 11.02 2.34 -7.40
C ALA A 33 11.69 2.81 -6.10
N ALA A 34 11.38 2.19 -4.96
CA ALA A 34 12.09 2.37 -3.70
C ALA A 34 13.49 1.74 -3.69
N GLY A 35 13.87 1.05 -4.77
CA GLY A 35 15.21 0.50 -4.99
C GLY A 35 15.49 -0.80 -4.26
N LEU A 36 14.45 -1.50 -3.78
CA LEU A 36 14.62 -2.82 -3.15
C LEU A 36 15.17 -3.83 -4.17
N SER A 37 15.98 -4.77 -3.68
CA SER A 37 16.45 -5.89 -4.48
C SER A 37 15.30 -6.77 -4.96
N THR A 38 15.47 -7.44 -6.11
CA THR A 38 14.47 -8.35 -6.69
C THR A 38 14.02 -9.42 -5.69
N SER A 39 14.95 -10.00 -4.93
CA SER A 39 14.63 -11.02 -3.91
C SER A 39 13.80 -10.46 -2.76
N ALA A 40 14.08 -9.24 -2.31
CA ALA A 40 13.29 -8.60 -1.27
C ALA A 40 11.88 -8.27 -1.78
N VAL A 41 11.76 -7.72 -3.00
CA VAL A 41 10.48 -7.45 -3.64
C VAL A 41 9.66 -8.74 -3.78
N ASP A 42 10.25 -9.81 -4.30
CA ASP A 42 9.53 -11.07 -4.51
C ASP A 42 9.05 -11.69 -3.19
N GLY A 43 9.87 -11.64 -2.14
CA GLY A 43 9.47 -12.11 -0.82
C GLY A 43 8.34 -11.28 -0.20
N ILE A 44 8.40 -9.95 -0.28
CA ILE A 44 7.31 -9.06 0.18
C ILE A 44 6.02 -9.36 -0.58
N MET A 45 6.10 -9.50 -1.90
CA MET A 45 4.94 -9.78 -2.74
C MET A 45 4.31 -11.13 -2.39
N LYS A 46 5.14 -12.17 -2.19
CA LYS A 46 4.68 -13.50 -1.78
C LYS A 46 3.97 -13.46 -0.43
N ILE A 47 4.55 -12.82 0.58
CA ILE A 47 3.93 -12.70 1.91
C ILE A 47 2.59 -11.94 1.83
N SER A 48 2.55 -10.88 1.03
CA SER A 48 1.34 -10.08 0.82
C SER A 48 0.24 -10.87 0.10
N GLU A 49 0.60 -11.66 -0.91
CA GLU A 49 -0.31 -12.56 -1.62
C GLU A 49 -0.85 -13.66 -0.70
N GLU A 50 0.01 -14.31 0.08
CA GLU A 50 -0.39 -15.34 1.06
C GLU A 50 -1.36 -14.76 2.10
N ALA A 51 -1.11 -13.55 2.59
CA ALA A 51 -2.01 -12.85 3.50
C ALA A 51 -3.36 -12.53 2.84
N TYR A 52 -3.35 -12.06 1.59
CA TYR A 52 -4.57 -11.81 0.83
C TYR A 52 -5.41 -13.08 0.64
N ILE A 53 -4.78 -14.17 0.19
CA ILE A 53 -5.42 -15.48 0.01
C ILE A 53 -5.98 -15.97 1.35
N SER A 54 -5.20 -15.87 2.43
CA SER A 54 -5.64 -16.29 3.76
C SER A 54 -6.86 -15.48 4.24
N PHE A 55 -6.82 -14.15 4.08
CA PHE A 55 -7.92 -13.27 4.47
C PHE A 55 -9.18 -13.49 3.65
N SER A 56 -9.06 -13.86 2.37
CA SER A 56 -10.22 -14.14 1.51
C SER A 56 -11.12 -15.27 2.03
N LYS A 57 -10.59 -16.16 2.88
CA LYS A 57 -11.33 -17.27 3.50
C LYS A 57 -12.44 -16.80 4.45
N TYR A 58 -12.34 -15.58 4.99
CA TYR A 58 -13.40 -14.99 5.83
C TYR A 58 -14.60 -14.45 5.02
N GLY A 59 -14.53 -14.51 3.68
CA GLY A 59 -15.61 -14.08 2.80
C GLY A 59 -15.74 -12.56 2.67
N LYS A 60 -16.93 -12.08 2.27
CA LYS A 60 -17.17 -10.66 1.96
C LYS A 60 -17.36 -9.76 3.19
N SER A 61 -17.60 -10.35 4.36
CA SER A 61 -17.93 -9.62 5.58
C SER A 61 -17.20 -10.22 6.79
N PRO A 62 -15.85 -10.18 6.80
CA PRO A 62 -15.07 -10.59 7.95
C PRO A 62 -15.47 -9.75 9.16
N ASN A 63 -15.45 -10.37 10.35
CA ASN A 63 -15.67 -9.60 11.56
C ASN A 63 -14.43 -8.74 11.89
N PHE A 64 -14.59 -7.80 12.82
CA PHE A 64 -13.51 -6.88 13.20
C PHE A 64 -12.27 -7.62 13.75
N GLN A 65 -12.46 -8.65 14.58
CA GLN A 65 -11.37 -9.41 15.19
C GLN A 65 -10.57 -10.19 14.14
N ASP A 66 -11.24 -10.86 13.19
CA ASP A 66 -10.60 -11.57 12.09
C ASP A 66 -9.73 -10.62 11.25
N THR A 67 -10.23 -9.41 11.02
CA THR A 67 -9.52 -8.38 10.24
C THR A 67 -8.28 -7.88 10.96
N ILE A 68 -8.40 -7.57 12.27
CA ILE A 68 -7.25 -7.14 13.08
C ILE A 68 -6.21 -8.25 13.16
N GLU A 69 -6.62 -9.50 13.37
CA GLU A 69 -5.70 -10.63 13.44
C GLU A 69 -4.96 -10.82 12.11
N ALA A 70 -5.67 -10.78 10.97
CA ALA A 70 -5.05 -10.95 9.66
C ALA A 70 -4.04 -9.85 9.33
N VAL A 71 -4.38 -8.58 9.59
CA VAL A 71 -3.47 -7.45 9.37
C VAL A 71 -2.27 -7.52 10.30
N THR A 72 -2.46 -7.88 11.57
CA THR A 72 -1.37 -8.02 12.54
C THR A 72 -0.38 -9.11 12.11
N LYS A 73 -0.88 -10.26 11.66
CA LYS A 73 -0.05 -11.35 11.12
C LYS A 73 0.75 -10.92 9.89
N LEU A 74 0.13 -10.20 8.96
CA LEU A 74 0.83 -9.65 7.79
C LEU A 74 1.99 -8.75 8.20
N ILE A 75 1.77 -7.84 9.16
CA ILE A 75 2.80 -6.93 9.66
C ILE A 75 3.99 -7.70 10.23
N PHE A 76 3.75 -8.67 11.13
CA PHE A 76 4.83 -9.47 11.72
C PHE A 76 5.58 -10.31 10.69
N ASN A 77 4.88 -10.95 9.75
CA ASN A 77 5.53 -11.74 8.70
C ASN A 77 6.44 -10.87 7.82
N LEU A 78 6.00 -9.66 7.46
CA LEU A 78 6.82 -8.71 6.71
C LEU A 78 8.01 -8.22 7.55
N GLU A 79 7.80 -7.90 8.82
CA GLU A 79 8.88 -7.46 9.72
C GLU A 79 9.95 -8.54 9.88
N ASP A 80 9.55 -9.78 10.15
CA ASP A 80 10.46 -10.92 10.31
C ASP A 80 11.20 -11.22 9.01
N PHE A 81 10.50 -11.19 7.87
CA PHE A 81 11.14 -11.36 6.57
C PHE A 81 12.18 -10.27 6.29
N ILE A 82 11.85 -9.00 6.49
CA ILE A 82 12.74 -7.88 6.20
C ILE A 82 14.01 -7.94 7.05
N LYS A 83 13.92 -8.37 8.32
CA LYS A 83 15.10 -8.58 9.18
C LYS A 83 16.10 -9.58 8.61
N THR A 84 15.67 -10.51 7.75
CA THR A 84 16.54 -11.48 7.07
C THR A 84 17.21 -10.92 5.81
N GLN A 85 16.74 -9.78 5.29
CA GLN A 85 17.27 -9.17 4.07
C GLN A 85 18.56 -8.40 4.35
N SER A 86 19.22 -7.92 3.29
CA SER A 86 20.41 -7.08 3.41
C SER A 86 20.12 -5.80 4.23
N LYS A 87 21.15 -5.23 4.87
CA LYS A 87 21.00 -3.94 5.59
C LYS A 87 20.51 -2.81 4.67
N GLU A 88 20.90 -2.86 3.40
CA GLU A 88 20.45 -1.91 2.39
C GLU A 88 18.94 -2.05 2.12
N ASP A 89 18.44 -3.28 1.91
CA ASP A 89 17.01 -3.52 1.71
C ASP A 89 16.19 -3.20 2.96
N GLN A 90 16.69 -3.49 4.15
CA GLN A 90 16.07 -3.08 5.42
C GLN A 90 15.89 -1.55 5.48
N THR A 91 16.94 -0.81 5.13
CA THR A 91 16.93 0.67 5.15
C THR A 91 15.95 1.23 4.12
N LYS A 92 15.97 0.71 2.88
CA LYS A 92 15.06 1.14 1.81
C LYS A 92 13.60 0.82 2.13
N TYR A 93 13.33 -0.37 2.67
CA TYR A 93 11.98 -0.75 3.07
C TYR A 93 11.45 0.11 4.23
N ALA A 94 12.30 0.44 5.21
CA ALA A 94 11.94 1.36 6.29
C ALA A 94 11.60 2.76 5.74
N ALA A 95 12.42 3.30 4.83
CA ALA A 95 12.16 4.58 4.19
C ALA A 95 10.86 4.57 3.35
N TYR A 96 10.60 3.48 2.64
CA TYR A 96 9.34 3.26 1.93
C TYR A 96 8.14 3.29 2.89
N CYS A 97 8.22 2.57 4.01
CA CYS A 97 7.17 2.55 5.04
C CYS A 97 6.92 3.93 5.65
N GLU A 98 7.97 4.72 5.89
CA GLU A 98 7.84 6.10 6.37
C GLU A 98 7.09 6.97 5.36
N LYS A 99 7.47 6.90 4.08
CA LYS A 99 6.79 7.64 3.01
C LYS A 99 5.29 7.28 2.97
N LYS A 100 4.96 5.99 3.03
CA LYS A 100 3.56 5.54 3.07
C LYS A 100 2.82 6.01 4.32
N ARG A 101 3.48 6.06 5.48
CA ARG A 101 2.89 6.61 6.70
C ARG A 101 2.50 8.07 6.53
N GLU A 102 3.35 8.88 5.92
CA GLU A 102 3.05 10.29 5.63
C GLU A 102 1.92 10.44 4.60
N GLU A 103 1.85 9.58 3.58
CA GLU A 103 0.75 9.54 2.62
C GLU A 103 -0.61 9.26 3.30
N TYR A 104 -0.66 8.44 4.35
CA TYR A 104 -1.90 8.13 5.08
C TYR A 104 -2.30 9.15 6.16
N LYS A 105 -1.39 10.07 6.54
CA LYS A 105 -1.69 11.15 7.49
C LYS A 105 -2.39 12.35 6.84
N ASN A 106 -2.26 12.49 5.52
CA ASN A 106 -2.82 13.58 4.71
C ASN A 106 -4.13 13.16 4.03
#